data_AF-A0A2B2LIK6-F1
#
_entry.id   AF-A0A2B2LIK6-F1
#
_cell.length_a   1.000
_cell.length_b   1.000
_cell.length_c   1.000
_cell.angle_alpha   90.00
_cell.angle_beta   90.00
_cell.angle_gamma   90.00
#
_symmetry.space_group_name_H-M   'P 1'
#
loop_
_entity.id
_entity.type
_entity.pdbx_description
1 polymer ?
#
loop_
_entity_poly.entity_id
_entity_poly.type
_entity_poly.pdbx_seq_one_letter_code
_entity_poly.pdbx_strand_id
1 'polypeptide(L)'
;MNIKEVSKAVQAIRLAGNEDGIISIRGKEVHLSNEVFESVLPEYRNKPIIAKRESEEYPYELAFISDNVIYYSIYTYERMEDKFGGIPNSRKLNGSRESSGFSFK
;
A
#
# COMPACT_ATOMS: atom_id res chain seq x y z
N MET A 1 -14.58 -7.67 -28.69
CA MET A 1 -15.19 -6.86 -27.62
C MET A 1 -16.00 -5.74 -28.26
N ASN A 2 -17.25 -5.53 -27.87
CA ASN A 2 -18.13 -4.46 -28.37
C ASN A 2 -18.38 -3.38 -27.31
N ILE A 3 -18.95 -2.23 -27.70
CA ILE A 3 -19.17 -1.11 -26.78
C ILE A 3 -20.08 -1.44 -25.59
N LYS A 4 -21.03 -2.38 -25.74
CA LYS A 4 -21.89 -2.83 -24.63
C LYS A 4 -21.11 -3.65 -23.62
N GLU A 5 -20.21 -4.51 -24.08
CA GLU A 5 -19.30 -5.28 -23.21
C GLU A 5 -18.32 -4.35 -22.49
N VAL A 6 -17.76 -3.36 -23.17
CA VAL A 6 -16.92 -2.32 -22.55
C VAL A 6 -17.70 -1.56 -21.48
N SER A 7 -18.93 -1.13 -21.78
CA SER A 7 -19.77 -0.40 -20.81
C SER A 7 -20.08 -1.22 -19.56
N LYS A 8 -20.39 -2.53 -19.72
CA LYS A 8 -20.57 -3.45 -18.59
C LYS A 8 -19.31 -3.57 -17.74
N ALA A 9 -18.14 -3.72 -18.36
CA ALA A 9 -16.87 -3.79 -17.63
C ALA A 9 -16.58 -2.49 -16.86
N VAL A 10 -16.83 -1.33 -17.48
CA VAL A 10 -16.68 -0.02 -16.83
C VAL A 10 -17.63 0.13 -15.63
N GLN A 11 -18.88 -0.31 -15.76
CA GLN A 11 -19.83 -0.30 -14.63
C GLN A 11 -19.38 -1.19 -13.49
N ALA A 12 -18.90 -2.41 -13.79
CA ALA A 12 -18.37 -3.32 -12.77
C ALA A 12 -17.17 -2.72 -12.04
N ILE A 13 -16.23 -2.10 -12.75
CA ILE A 13 -15.08 -1.42 -12.13
C ILE A 13 -15.52 -0.21 -11.31
N ARG A 14 -16.51 0.56 -11.77
CA ARG A 14 -17.04 1.71 -11.00
C ARG A 14 -17.70 1.29 -9.70
N LEU A 15 -18.46 0.20 -9.71
CA LEU A 15 -19.05 -0.36 -8.49
C LEU A 15 -17.95 -0.81 -7.53
N ALA A 16 -16.98 -1.58 -8.04
CA ALA A 16 -15.81 -2.01 -7.27
C ALA A 16 -14.95 -0.84 -6.74
N GLY A 17 -14.89 0.29 -7.46
CA GLY A 17 -14.18 1.48 -6.98
C GLY A 17 -14.90 2.23 -5.87
N ASN A 18 -16.23 2.26 -5.89
CA ASN A 18 -17.03 2.93 -4.87
C ASN A 18 -17.19 2.08 -3.60
N GLU A 19 -17.29 0.76 -3.74
CA GLU A 19 -17.60 -0.15 -2.63
C GLU A 19 -16.35 -0.91 -2.12
N ASP A 20 -15.46 -1.31 -3.03
CA ASP A 20 -14.32 -2.19 -2.72
C ASP A 20 -12.96 -1.49 -2.83
N GLY A 21 -12.94 -0.16 -3.02
CA GLY A 21 -11.72 0.66 -3.08
C GLY A 21 -10.76 0.34 -4.24
N ILE A 22 -11.24 -0.28 -5.33
CA ILE A 22 -10.44 -0.50 -6.54
C ILE A 22 -10.41 0.77 -7.39
N ILE A 23 -9.27 1.46 -7.42
CA ILE A 23 -9.09 2.71 -8.16
C ILE A 23 -8.94 2.44 -9.66
N SER A 24 -8.11 1.45 -10.04
CA SER A 24 -7.90 1.13 -11.46
C SER A 24 -7.28 -0.25 -11.66
N ILE A 25 -7.49 -0.84 -12.84
CA ILE A 25 -6.88 -2.10 -13.25
C ILE A 25 -6.12 -1.87 -14.57
N ARG A 26 -4.84 -2.25 -14.61
CA ARG A 26 -3.95 -2.12 -15.77
C ARG A 26 -3.20 -3.43 -16.00
N GLY A 27 -3.66 -4.24 -16.95
CA GLY A 27 -3.08 -5.56 -17.19
C GLY A 27 -3.21 -6.45 -15.95
N LYS A 28 -2.07 -6.76 -15.30
CA LYS A 28 -2.00 -7.56 -14.07
C LYS A 28 -1.85 -6.70 -12.80
N GLU A 29 -2.00 -5.39 -12.91
CA GLU A 29 -1.82 -4.45 -11.81
C GLU A 29 -3.18 -3.91 -11.38
N VAL A 30 -3.44 -3.95 -10.07
CA VAL A 30 -4.66 -3.44 -9.43
C VAL A 30 -4.26 -2.36 -8.45
N HIS A 31 -4.68 -1.14 -8.74
CA HIS A 31 -4.51 0.01 -7.86
C HIS A 31 -5.64 0.04 -6.84
N LEU A 32 -5.30 -0.07 -5.56
CA LEU A 32 -6.22 -0.01 -4.44
C LEU A 32 -6.11 1.35 -3.72
N SER A 33 -7.20 1.79 -3.11
CA SER A 33 -7.15 2.84 -2.10
C SER A 33 -6.25 2.43 -0.94
N ASN A 34 -5.71 3.42 -0.22
CA ASN A 34 -4.84 3.13 0.91
C ASN A 34 -5.59 2.34 1.99
N GLU A 35 -6.87 2.63 2.21
CA GLU A 35 -7.72 1.96 3.21
C GLU A 35 -7.87 0.47 2.91
N VAL A 36 -8.15 0.12 1.65
CA VAL A 36 -8.31 -1.28 1.25
C VAL A 36 -6.98 -2.00 1.20
N PHE A 37 -5.93 -1.33 0.71
CA PHE A 37 -4.59 -1.91 0.75
C PHE A 37 -4.16 -2.24 2.18
N GLU A 38 -4.36 -1.31 3.12
CA GLU A 38 -4.05 -1.49 4.55
C GLU A 38 -4.87 -2.60 5.20
N SER A 39 -6.13 -2.80 4.79
CA SER A 39 -7.00 -3.83 5.38
C SER A 39 -6.66 -5.24 4.90
N VAL A 40 -6.25 -5.40 3.64
CA VAL A 40 -5.90 -6.72 3.07
C VAL A 40 -4.44 -7.10 3.30
N LEU A 41 -3.56 -6.12 3.55
CA LEU A 41 -2.14 -6.39 3.75
C LEU A 41 -1.84 -7.36 4.91
N PRO A 42 -2.53 -7.34 6.07
CA PRO A 42 -2.31 -8.32 7.13
C PRO A 42 -2.63 -9.76 6.72
N GLU A 43 -3.56 -9.97 5.78
CA GLU A 43 -3.85 -11.30 5.22
C GLU A 43 -2.69 -11.80 4.36
N TYR A 44 -1.96 -10.84 3.76
CA TYR A 44 -0.72 -11.11 3.07
C TYR A 44 0.45 -11.24 4.06
N ARG A 45 0.83 -12.48 4.38
CA ARG A 45 1.87 -12.79 5.40
C ARG A 45 3.25 -12.17 5.14
N ASN A 46 3.53 -11.69 3.94
CA ASN A 46 4.85 -11.15 3.58
C ASN A 46 4.85 -9.62 3.65
N LYS A 47 6.03 -9.03 3.86
CA LYS A 47 6.18 -7.58 3.81
C LYS A 47 5.90 -7.08 2.38
N PRO A 48 5.17 -5.96 2.22
CA PRO A 48 5.00 -5.36 0.90
C PRO A 48 6.35 -4.88 0.37
N ILE A 49 6.48 -4.87 -0.95
CA ILE A 49 7.56 -4.21 -1.67
C ILE A 49 7.29 -2.71 -1.58
N ILE A 50 8.30 -1.94 -1.18
CA ILE A 50 8.23 -0.47 -1.12
C ILE A 50 9.13 0.09 -2.21
N ALA A 51 8.55 0.82 -3.17
CA ALA A 51 9.28 1.52 -4.21
C ALA A 51 9.16 3.04 -4.03
N LYS A 52 10.22 3.76 -4.37
CA LYS A 52 10.20 5.22 -4.45
C LYS A 52 9.73 5.67 -5.83
N ARG A 53 8.89 6.70 -5.86
CA ARG A 53 8.39 7.37 -7.05
C ARG A 53 9.03 8.75 -7.17
N GLU A 54 9.00 9.31 -8.37
CA GLU A 54 9.49 10.67 -8.63
C GLU A 54 8.56 11.78 -8.11
N SER A 55 7.33 11.43 -7.70
CA SER A 55 6.35 12.37 -7.18
C SER A 55 6.72 12.83 -5.77
N GLU A 56 6.82 14.14 -5.56
CA GLU A 56 7.05 14.72 -4.22
C GLU A 56 5.82 14.55 -3.29
N GLU A 57 4.62 14.66 -3.85
CA GLU A 57 3.36 14.51 -3.10
C GLU A 57 3.09 13.05 -2.72
N TYR A 58 3.38 12.13 -3.65
CA TYR A 58 3.15 10.71 -3.49
C TYR A 58 4.42 9.88 -3.79
N PRO A 59 5.44 10.00 -2.93
CA PRO A 59 6.77 9.45 -3.20
C PRO A 59 6.88 7.94 -3.02
N TYR A 60 5.85 7.27 -2.52
CA TYR A 60 5.90 5.84 -2.21
C TYR A 60 4.84 5.04 -2.97
N GLU A 61 5.25 3.85 -3.40
CA GLU A 61 4.38 2.80 -3.87
C GLU A 61 4.61 1.55 -3.02
N LEU A 62 3.53 1.00 -2.47
CA LEU A 62 3.56 -0.27 -1.78
C LEU A 62 2.86 -1.29 -2.64
N ALA A 63 3.46 -2.47 -2.80
CA ALA A 63 2.91 -3.52 -3.64
C ALA A 63 3.10 -4.91 -3.03
N PHE A 64 2.17 -5.80 -3.33
CA PHE A 64 2.31 -7.23 -3.10
C PHE A 64 1.77 -8.05 -4.27
N ILE A 65 2.18 -9.31 -4.36
CA ILE A 65 1.76 -10.22 -5.43
C ILE A 65 0.94 -11.34 -4.82
N SER A 66 -0.30 -11.51 -5.31
CA SER A 66 -1.16 -12.67 -5.04
C SER A 66 -1.73 -13.19 -6.35
N ASP A 67 -1.75 -14.50 -6.53
CA ASP A 67 -2.36 -15.16 -7.71
C ASP A 67 -1.92 -14.57 -9.07
N ASN A 68 -0.63 -14.24 -9.19
CA ASN A 68 -0.03 -13.62 -10.37
C ASN A 68 -0.59 -12.22 -10.72
N VAL A 69 -1.25 -11.56 -9.76
CA VAL A 69 -1.73 -10.18 -9.82
C VAL A 69 -0.92 -9.32 -8.84
N ILE A 70 -0.53 -8.13 -9.29
CA ILE A 70 0.14 -7.12 -8.48
C ILE A 70 -0.93 -6.20 -7.90
N TYR A 71 -1.03 -6.14 -6.58
CA TYR A 71 -1.87 -5.18 -5.89
C TYR A 71 -0.97 -4.09 -5.35
N TYR A 72 -1.30 -2.83 -5.63
CA TYR A 72 -0.49 -1.71 -5.20
C TYR A 72 -1.33 -0.54 -4.72
N SER A 73 -0.72 0.29 -3.87
CA SER A 73 -1.28 1.57 -3.44
C SER A 73 -0.17 2.60 -3.27
N ILE A 74 -0.54 3.87 -3.45
CA ILE A 74 0.38 5.00 -3.53
C ILE A 74 0.25 5.83 -2.25
N TYR A 75 1.36 6.19 -1.63
CA TYR A 75 1.39 6.82 -0.31
C TYR A 75 2.10 8.16 -0.30
N THR A 76 1.58 9.08 0.50
CA THR A 76 2.29 10.29 0.95
C THR A 76 3.35 9.93 1.98
N TYR A 77 4.24 10.86 2.29
CA TYR A 77 5.22 10.67 3.37
C TYR A 77 4.54 10.47 4.74
N GLU A 78 3.56 11.32 5.06
CA GLU A 78 2.84 11.29 6.33
C GLU A 78 2.14 9.95 6.57
N ARG A 79 1.41 9.45 5.57
CA ARG A 79 0.67 8.19 5.70
C ARG A 79 1.62 6.99 5.76
N MET A 80 2.74 7.04 5.05
CA MET A 80 3.77 6.00 5.13
C MET A 80 4.44 5.95 6.52
N GLU A 81 4.68 7.11 7.12
CA GLU A 81 5.20 7.19 8.49
C GLU A 81 4.19 6.64 9.51
N ASP A 82 2.92 7.05 9.43
CA ASP A 82 1.86 6.63 10.33
C ASP A 82 1.56 5.13 10.27
N LYS A 83 1.38 4.58 9.06
CA LYS A 83 0.90 3.20 8.87
C LYS A 83 2.00 2.15 8.87
N PHE A 84 3.21 2.53 8.45
CA PHE A 84 4.30 1.60 8.20
C PHE A 84 5.57 1.91 8.99
N GLY A 85 5.56 2.94 9.85
CA GLY A 85 6.72 3.34 10.65
C GLY A 85 7.83 3.99 9.82
N GLY A 86 7.51 4.46 8.62
CA GLY A 86 8.45 5.07 7.68
C GLY A 86 9.29 4.06 6.89
N ILE A 87 10.22 4.56 6.07
CA ILE A 87 11.12 3.70 5.29
C ILE A 87 12.05 2.93 6.25
N PRO A 88 12.19 1.59 6.13
CA PRO A 88 13.24 0.87 6.84
C PRO A 88 14.62 1.37 6.33
N ASN A 89 15.31 2.10 7.22
CA ASN A 89 16.62 2.77 7.09
C ASN A 89 16.64 4.19 6.49
N SER A 90 16.48 5.18 7.37
CA SER A 90 17.69 5.70 8.01
C SER A 90 17.53 5.53 9.53
N ARG A 91 18.47 4.85 10.18
CA ARG A 91 18.59 4.96 11.63
C ARG A 91 18.80 6.44 11.94
N LYS A 92 17.79 7.14 12.48
CA LYS A 92 18.08 8.18 13.46
C LYS A 92 18.62 7.46 14.70
N LEU A 93 19.92 7.13 14.66
CA LEU A 93 20.72 6.98 15.88
C LEU A 93 20.88 8.38 16.50
N ASN A 94 19.78 9.00 16.91
CA ASN A 94 19.82 10.07 17.88
C ASN A 94 19.31 9.45 19.18
N GLY A 95 20.24 9.27 20.12
CA GLY A 95 20.00 8.77 21.46
C GLY A 95 18.75 9.42 22.05
N SER A 96 17.85 8.64 22.62
CA SER A 96 18.04 8.20 23.99
C SER A 96 17.48 6.79 24.14
N ARG A 97 18.38 5.82 24.24
CA ARG A 97 18.07 4.57 24.91
C ARG A 97 17.99 4.93 26.39
N GLU A 98 16.81 5.31 26.87
CA GLU A 98 16.57 5.23 28.31
C GLU A 98 16.87 3.79 28.71
N SER A 99 17.84 3.63 29.61
CA SER A 99 18.15 2.34 30.19
C SER A 99 16.92 1.88 30.96
N SER A 100 16.14 0.97 30.39
CA SER A 100 15.25 0.15 31.19
C SER A 100 16.13 -0.68 32.11
N GLY A 101 16.32 -0.14 33.32
CA GLY A 101 17.02 -0.79 34.40
C GLY A 101 16.34 -2.11 34.71
N PHE A 102 16.90 -3.20 34.21
CA PHE A 102 16.69 -4.51 34.78
C PHE A 102 17.44 -4.55 36.11
N SER A 103 16.74 -4.22 37.19
CA SER A 103 17.21 -4.52 38.54
C SER A 103 17.05 -6.02 38.78
N PHE A 104 18.15 -6.76 38.70
CA PHE A 104 18.26 -8.09 39.28
C PHE A 104 19.14 -8.00 40.53
N LYS A 105 18.53 -7.76 41.68
CA LYS A 105 18.77 -8.40 42.98
C LYS A 105 17.91 -7.77 44.07
#